data_AF-A0A8T4CE24-F1
#
_entry.id   AF-A0A8T4CE24-F1
#
_cell.length_a   1.000
_cell.length_b   1.000
_cell.length_c   1.000
_cell.angle_alpha   90.00
_cell.angle_beta   90.00
_cell.angle_gamma   90.00
#
_symmetry.space_group_name_H-M   'P 1'
#
loop_
_entity.id
_entity.type
_entity.pdbx_description
1 polymer ?
#
loop_
_entity_poly.entity_id
_entity_poly.type
_entity_poly.pdbx_seq_one_letter_code
_entity_poly.pdbx_strand_id
1 'polypeptide(L)' 'MATNGTITTIQVELAVRKRLQAIGKKGETYNDIIKKLIRKAAYVDFMEEQYSILDGEKAWVSLDEL' A
#
# COMPACT_ATOMS: atom_id res chain seq x y z
N MET A 1 13.04 8.31 -18.35
CA MET A 1 12.39 9.64 -18.32
C MET A 1 11.52 9.69 -17.08
N ALA A 2 11.82 10.56 -16.12
CA ALA A 2 10.98 10.71 -14.93
C ALA A 2 9.67 11.40 -15.35
N THR A 3 8.54 10.73 -15.17
CA THR A 3 7.23 11.37 -15.36
C THR A 3 7.08 12.45 -14.30
N ASN A 4 7.18 13.72 -14.68
CA ASN A 4 6.76 14.82 -13.83
C ASN A 4 5.25 14.71 -13.66
N GLY A 5 4.81 14.06 -12.58
CA GLY A 5 3.40 13.86 -12.28
C GLY A 5 2.72 15.20 -12.04
N THR A 6 1.58 15.42 -12.70
CA THR A 6 0.75 16.61 -12.50
C THR A 6 0.31 16.70 -11.04
N ILE A 7 0.55 17.84 -10.39
CA ILE A 7 0.11 18.09 -9.01
C ILE A 7 -1.39 18.36 -9.02
N THR A 8 -2.13 17.57 -8.25
CA THR A 8 -3.57 17.73 -8.05
C THR A 8 -3.87 17.96 -6.56
N THR A 9 -5.07 18.45 -6.25
CA THR A 9 -5.51 18.69 -4.87
C THR A 9 -6.57 17.69 -4.48
N ILE A 10 -6.51 17.18 -3.25
CA ILE A 10 -7.49 16.27 -2.66
C ILE A 10 -8.12 16.98 -1.46
N GLN A 11 -9.44 17.02 -1.41
CA GLN A 11 -10.16 17.53 -0.23
C GLN A 11 -10.22 16.44 0.83
N VAL A 12 -9.83 16.80 2.05
CA VAL A 12 -9.89 15.92 3.22
C VAL A 12 -10.30 16.72 4.43
N GLU A 13 -10.89 16.05 5.43
CA GLU A 13 -11.17 16.68 6.70
C GLU A 13 -9.87 17.15 7.39
N LEU A 14 -9.98 18.22 8.18
CA LEU A 14 -8.86 18.74 8.95
C LEU A 14 -8.27 17.69 9.91
N ALA A 15 -9.12 16.84 10.49
CA ALA A 15 -8.70 15.75 11.36
C ALA A 15 -7.81 14.74 10.61
N VAL A 16 -8.17 14.38 9.38
CA VAL A 16 -7.39 13.48 8.52
C VAL A 16 -6.04 14.11 8.17
N ARG A 17 -6.03 15.39 7.79
CA ARG A 17 -4.78 16.12 7.52
C ARG A 17 -3.84 16.13 8.73
N LYS A 18 -4.37 16.36 9.93
CA LYS A 18 -3.57 16.32 11.18
C LYS A 18 -3.01 14.91 11.44
N ARG A 19 -3.78 13.86 11.19
CA ARG A 19 -3.30 12.47 11.30
C ARG A 19 -2.18 12.18 10.29
N LEU A 20 -2.32 12.61 9.03
CA LEU A 20 -1.26 12.48 8.03
C LEU A 20 0.02 13.16 8.50
N GLN A 21 -0.07 14.37 9.05
CA GLN A 21 1.08 15.08 9.61
C GLN A 21 1.76 14.31 10.75
N ALA A 22 0.98 13.68 11.64
CA ALA A 22 1.51 12.89 12.75
C ALA A 22 2.19 11.58 12.32
N ILE A 23 1.82 11.04 11.15
CA ILE A 23 2.44 9.82 10.58
C ILE A 23 3.78 10.14 9.92
N GLY A 24 3.93 11.36 9.38
CA GLY A 24 5.14 11.80 8.70
C GLY A 24 6.32 12.05 9.64
N LYS A 25 7.53 11.97 9.08
CA LYS A 25 8.78 12.39 9.72
C LYS A 25 9.15 13.81 9.28
N LYS A 26 10.03 14.46 10.06
CA LYS A 26 10.55 15.80 9.73
C LYS A 26 11.16 15.79 8.31
N GLY A 27 10.64 16.65 7.43
CA GLY A 27 11.09 16.78 6.04
C GLY A 27 10.27 16.00 5.01
N GLU A 28 9.33 15.13 5.42
CA GLU A 28 8.42 14.46 4.48
C GLU A 28 7.25 15.40 4.08
N THR A 29 6.90 15.41 2.79
CA THR A 29 5.69 16.10 2.31
C THR A 29 4.45 15.20 2.48
N TYR A 30 3.25 15.78 2.41
CA TYR A 30 2.01 14.99 2.39
C TYR A 30 2.00 13.97 1.24
N ASN A 31 2.56 14.32 0.08
CA ASN A 31 2.67 13.41 -1.05
C ASN A 31 3.56 12.19 -0.74
N ASP A 32 4.67 12.42 -0.03
CA ASP A 32 5.59 11.33 0.36
C ASP A 32 4.93 10.39 1.37
N ILE A 33 4.23 10.97 2.35
CA ILE A 33 3.47 10.22 3.36
C ILE A 33 2.39 9.38 2.70
N ILE A 34 1.61 9.96 1.78
CA ILE A 34 0.55 9.26 1.04
C ILE A 34 1.15 8.12 0.21
N LYS A 35 2.23 8.36 -0.56
CA LYS A 35 2.90 7.30 -1.34
C LYS A 35 3.42 6.16 -0.46
N LYS A 36 3.90 6.47 0.74
CA LYS A 36 4.35 5.45 1.70
C LYS A 36 3.17 4.64 2.24
N LEU A 37 2.05 5.28 2.55
CA LEU A 37 0.83 4.61 2.99
C LEU A 37 0.25 3.72 1.89
N ILE A 38 0.19 4.19 0.64
CA ILE A 38 -0.26 3.39 -0.51
C ILE A 38 0.60 2.14 -0.66
N ARG A 39 1.93 2.26 -0.61
CA ARG A 39 2.84 1.11 -0.69
C ARG A 39 2.62 0.11 0.44
N LYS A 40 2.33 0.59 1.66
CA LYS A 40 2.02 -0.29 2.79
C LYS A 40 0.69 -1.00 2.61
N ALA A 41 -0.35 -0.30 2.16
CA ALA A 41 -1.66 -0.90 1.90
C ALA A 41 -1.55 -2.01 0.83
N ALA A 42 -0.91 -1.70 -0.31
CA ALA A 42 -0.70 -2.68 -1.38
C ALA A 42 0.08 -3.92 -0.92
N TYR A 43 1.04 -3.76 -0.01
CA TYR A 43 1.77 -4.89 0.57
C TYR A 43 0.86 -5.75 1.46
N VAL A 44 0.00 -5.15 2.27
CA VAL A 44 -0.95 -5.88 3.11
C VAL A 44 -1.93 -6.67 2.23
N ASP A 45 -2.52 -6.03 1.22
CA ASP A 45 -3.45 -6.67 0.29
C ASP A 45 -2.78 -7.88 -0.41
N PHE A 46 -1.54 -7.71 -0.87
CA PHE A 46 -0.76 -8.79 -1.46
C PHE A 46 -0.53 -9.95 -0.46
N MET A 47 -0.14 -9.63 0.77
CA MET A 47 0.10 -10.66 1.79
C MET A 47 -1.17 -11.42 2.17
N GLU A 48 -2.32 -10.74 2.26
CA GLU A 48 -3.62 -11.39 2.50
C GLU A 48 -3.95 -12.42 1.41
N GLU A 49 -3.71 -12.08 0.14
CA GLU A 49 -3.87 -13.02 -0.98
C GLU A 49 -2.92 -14.22 -0.85
N GLN A 50 -1.65 -13.99 -0.54
CA GLN A 50 -0.68 -15.08 -0.35
C GLN A 50 -1.07 -16.00 0.80
N TYR A 51 -1.55 -15.45 1.93
CA TYR A 51 -2.04 -16.26 3.05
C TYR A 51 -3.27 -17.07 2.66
N SER A 52 -4.22 -16.49 1.91
CA SER A 52 -5.37 -17.24 1.39
C SER A 52 -4.96 -18.41 0.48
N ILE A 53 -3.91 -18.25 -0.31
CA ILE A 53 -3.38 -19.33 -1.17
C ILE A 53 -2.76 -20.44 -0.30
N LEU A 54 -1.95 -20.07 0.70
CA LEU A 54 -1.32 -21.00 1.64
C LEU A 54 -2.36 -21.78 2.47
N ASP A 55 -3.45 -21.15 2.89
CA ASP A 55 -4.54 -21.86 3.59
C ASP A 55 -5.21 -22.93 2.72
N GLY A 56 -5.11 -22.78 1.39
CA GLY A 56 -5.57 -23.75 0.39
C GLY A 56 -4.60 -24.91 0.12
N GLU A 57 -3.48 -25.01 0.85
CA GLU A 57 -2.40 -26.00 0.62
C GLU A 57 -2.87 -27.45 0.50
N LYS A 58 -3.94 -27.81 1.23
CA LYS A 58 -4.52 -29.17 1.17
C LYS A 58 -5.12 -29.55 -0.19
N ALA A 59 -5.37 -28.57 -1.06
CA ALA A 59 -5.90 -28.77 -2.41
C ALA A 59 -4.83 -28.65 -3.50
N TRP A 60 -3.56 -28.46 -3.13
CA TRP A 60 -2.48 -28.35 -4.09
C TRP A 60 -2.14 -29.72 -4.68
N VAL A 61 -1.99 -29.77 -6.00
CA VAL A 61 -1.57 -30.97 -6.73
C VAL A 61 -0.08 -30.84 -6.99
N SER A 62 0.66 -31.93 -6.80
CA SER A 62 2.10 -31.93 -7.05
C SER A 62 2.39 -31.74 -8.54
N LEU A 63 3.36 -30.91 -8.88
CA LEU A 63 3.78 -30.69 -10.27
C LEU A 63 4.48 -31.92 -10.87
N ASP A 64 4.99 -32.83 -10.03
CA ASP A 64 5.60 -34.09 -10.46
C ASP A 64 4.55 -35.16 -10.86
N GLU A 65 3.26 -34.90 -10.62
CA GLU A 65 2.14 -35.79 -10.97
C GLU A 65 1.49 -35.44 -12.32
N LEU A 66 2.03 -34.45 -13.05
CA LEU A 66 1.62 -34.02 -14.40
C LEU A 66 2.60 -34.51 -15.47
#